data_AF-A0A3C0GEG0-F1
#
_entry.id   AF-A0A3C0GEG0-F1
#
_cell.length_a   1.000
_cell.length_b   1.000
_cell.length_c   1.000
_cell.angle_alpha   90.00
_cell.angle_beta   90.00
_cell.angle_gamma   90.00
#
_symmetry.space_group_name_H-M   'P 1'
#
loop_
_entity.id
_entity.type
_entity.pdbx_description
1 polymer ?
#
loop_
_entity_poly.entity_id
_entity_poly.type
_entity_poly.pdbx_seq_one_letter_code
_entity_poly.pdbx_strand_id
1 'polypeptide(L)' 'MYTTSDIGIAAYLQLNGYKIVECRRLDSGRFYFAFEDDYDKCALVALEFLDSDFCKFDNNVRNLKKILFS' A
#
# COMPACT_ATOMS: atom_id res chain seq x y z
N MET A 1 -0.73 14.63 -5.89
CA MET A 1 0.18 13.90 -4.96
C MET A 1 -0.68 13.05 -4.04
N TYR A 2 -0.44 11.74 -4.03
CA TYR A 2 -1.23 10.78 -3.25
C TYR A 2 -0.40 10.24 -2.09
N THR A 3 -1.02 10.02 -0.92
CA THR A 3 -0.33 9.48 0.25
C THR A 3 -1.10 8.33 0.87
N THR A 4 -0.40 7.31 1.35
CA THR A 4 -0.99 6.19 2.12
C THR A 4 -0.07 5.76 3.25
N SER A 5 -0.65 5.23 4.33
CA SER A 5 0.07 4.55 5.40
C SER A 5 -0.01 3.02 5.31
N ASP A 6 -0.78 2.50 4.35
CA ASP A 6 -0.97 1.07 4.14
C ASP A 6 0.12 0.53 3.20
N ILE A 7 0.88 -0.44 3.70
CA ILE A 7 2.01 -1.03 2.96
C ILE A 7 1.55 -1.88 1.76
N GLY A 8 0.38 -2.52 1.86
CA GLY A 8 -0.20 -3.33 0.79
C GLY A 8 -0.65 -2.45 -0.38
N ILE A 9 -1.35 -1.35 -0.08
CA ILE A 9 -1.73 -0.34 -1.09
C ILE A 9 -0.50 0.29 -1.72
N ALA A 10 0.51 0.66 -0.92
CA ALA A 10 1.74 1.25 -1.45
C ALA A 10 2.47 0.30 -2.41
N ALA A 11 2.59 -0.98 -2.05
CA ALA A 11 3.18 -2.00 -2.92
C ALA A 11 2.36 -2.21 -4.19
N TYR A 12 1.02 -2.24 -4.09
CA TYR A 12 0.13 -2.38 -5.24
C TYR A 12 0.27 -1.21 -6.23
N LEU A 13 0.31 0.03 -5.74
CA LEU A 13 0.55 1.20 -6.58
C LEU A 13 1.91 1.13 -7.28
N GLN A 14 2.95 0.69 -6.59
CA GLN A 14 4.27 0.51 -7.18
C GLN A 14 4.28 -0.56 -8.29
N LEU A 15 3.56 -1.67 -8.12
CA LEU A 15 3.40 -2.70 -9.15
C LEU A 15 2.65 -2.18 -10.39
N ASN A 16 1.77 -1.21 -10.22
CA ASN A 16 1.05 -0.54 -11.31
C ASN A 16 1.86 0.62 -11.95
N GLY A 17 3.13 0.77 -11.58
CA GLY A 17 4.04 1.75 -12.19
C GLY A 17 3.99 3.15 -11.57
N TYR A 18 3.25 3.36 -10.47
CA TYR A 18 3.25 4.64 -9.77
C TYR A 18 4.53 4.82 -8.95
N LYS A 19 5.16 5.98 -9.08
CA LYS A 19 6.45 6.28 -8.48
C LYS A 19 6.30 6.82 -7.06
N ILE A 20 6.99 6.18 -6.12
CA ILE A 20 7.14 6.68 -4.75
C ILE A 20 8.14 7.84 -4.76
N VAL A 21 7.71 8.99 -4.23
CA VAL A 21 8.56 10.18 -4.04
C VAL A 21 9.06 10.32 -2.60
N GLU A 22 8.36 9.72 -1.63
CA GLU A 22 8.77 9.73 -0.24
C GLU A 22 8.34 8.42 0.46
N CYS A 23 9.24 7.83 1.24
CA CYS A 23 8.98 6.65 2.06
C CYS A 23 9.67 6.83 3.41
N ARG A 24 8.90 6.85 4.50
CA ARG A 24 9.45 6.95 5.86
C ARG A 24 8.52 6.35 6.90
N ARG A 25 9.06 6.18 8.09
CA ARG A 25 8.29 5.87 9.30
C ARG A 25 8.10 7.15 10.09
N LEU A 26 6.86 7.46 10.43
CA LEU A 26 6.53 8.63 11.25
C LEU A 26 6.88 8.35 12.72
N ASP A 27 7.01 9.40 13.52
CA ASP A 27 7.28 9.30 14.96
C ASP A 27 6.19 8.51 15.71
N SER A 28 4.97 8.49 15.15
CA SER A 28 3.86 7.66 15.63
C SER A 28 4.05 6.15 15.38
N GLY A 29 5.13 5.76 14.71
CA GLY A 29 5.41 4.39 14.29
C GLY A 29 4.69 3.94 13.02
N ARG A 30 3.77 4.77 12.48
CA ARG A 30 3.04 4.50 11.23
C ARG A 30 3.95 4.65 10.01
N PHE A 31 3.66 3.88 8.97
CA PHE A 31 4.29 4.08 7.67
C PHE A 31 3.71 5.32 6.99
N TYR A 32 4.53 5.94 6.15
CA TYR A 32 4.14 7.03 5.28
C TYR A 32 4.78 6.81 3.91
N PHE A 33 3.92 6.73 2.90
CA PHE A 33 4.31 6.62 1.50
C PHE A 33 3.64 7.75 0.74
N ALA A 34 4.41 8.46 -0.08
CA ALA A 34 3.89 9.47 -0.99
C ALA A 34 4.25 9.15 -2.43
N PHE A 35 3.31 9.39 -3.34
CA PHE A 35 3.39 9.08 -4.75
C PHE A 35 3.24 10.33 -5.62
N GLU A 36 3.99 10.34 -6.72
CA GLU A 36 3.74 11.24 -7.85
C GLU A 36 2.39 10.86 -8.47
N ASP A 37 1.46 11.82 -8.48
CA ASP A 37 0.08 11.58 -8.91
C ASP A 37 -0.43 12.81 -9.64
N ASP A 38 -0.02 12.92 -10.91
CA ASP A 38 -0.25 14.09 -11.76
C ASP A 38 -1.69 14.19 -12.30
N TYR A 39 -2.44 13.09 -12.22
CA TYR A 39 -3.80 12.97 -12.77
C TYR A 39 -4.82 12.43 -11.75
N ASP A 40 -4.50 12.45 -10.45
CA ASP A 40 -5.33 11.93 -9.36
C ASP A 40 -5.81 10.48 -9.58
N LYS A 41 -4.98 9.65 -10.23
CA LYS A 41 -5.30 8.25 -10.57
C LYS A 41 -4.90 7.28 -9.46
N CYS A 42 -3.93 7.64 -8.62
CA CYS A 42 -3.47 6.76 -7.54
C CYS A 42 -4.62 6.42 -6.58
N ALA A 43 -5.52 7.36 -6.30
CA ALA A 43 -6.68 7.12 -5.45
C ALA A 43 -7.63 6.06 -6.04
N LEU A 44 -7.90 6.13 -7.35
CA LEU A 44 -8.76 5.17 -8.03
C LEU A 44 -8.11 3.78 -8.07
N VAL A 45 -6.83 3.70 -8.44
CA VAL A 45 -6.10 2.41 -8.46
C VAL A 45 -5.96 1.84 -7.04
N ALA A 46 -5.80 2.68 -6.02
CA ALA A 46 -5.79 2.21 -4.64
C ALA A 46 -7.12 1.57 -4.21
N LEU A 47 -8.26 1.98 -4.79
CA LEU A 47 -9.54 1.30 -4.56
C LEU A 47 -9.58 -0.06 -5.26
N GLU A 48 -9.03 -0.18 -6.46
CA GLU A 48 -8.95 -1.45 -7.20
C GLU A 48 -8.15 -2.52 -6.44
N PHE A 49 -7.23 -2.13 -5.56
CA PHE A 49 -6.52 -3.06 -4.66
C PHE A 49 -7.50 -3.95 -3.89
N LEU A 50 -8.61 -3.38 -3.38
CA LEU A 50 -9.56 -4.08 -2.51
C LEU A 50 -10.20 -5.29 -3.21
N ASP A 51 -10.45 -5.18 -4.51
CA ASP A 51 -11.07 -6.22 -5.33
C ASP A 51 -10.04 -7.14 -6.01
N SER A 52 -8.76 -6.81 -5.91
CA SER A 52 -7.67 -7.55 -6.55
C SER A 52 -7.22 -8.79 -5.77
N ASP A 53 -6.58 -9.73 -6.46
CA ASP A 53 -5.94 -10.89 -5.81
C ASP A 53 -4.75 -10.48 -4.91
N PHE A 54 -4.20 -9.27 -5.07
CA PHE A 54 -3.14 -8.75 -4.20
C PHE A 54 -3.65 -8.51 -2.77
N CYS A 55 -4.88 -8.03 -2.60
CA CYS A 55 -5.50 -7.89 -1.28
C CYS A 55 -5.71 -9.26 -0.61
N LYS A 56 -6.17 -10.26 -1.38
CA LYS A 56 -6.31 -11.64 -0.88
C LYS A 56 -4.96 -12.21 -0.46
N PHE A 57 -3.92 -12.01 -1.28
CA PHE A 57 -2.56 -12.44 -0.96
C PHE A 57 -2.03 -11.78 0.32
N ASP A 58 -2.14 -10.45 0.44
CA ASP A 58 -1.68 -9.71 1.61
C ASP A 58 -2.42 -10.15 2.90
N ASN A 59 -3.74 -10.35 2.81
CA ASN A 59 -4.54 -10.91 3.90
C ASN A 59 -4.03 -12.30 4.32
N ASN A 60 -3.76 -13.20 3.36
CA ASN A 60 -3.24 -14.54 3.63
C ASN A 60 -1.86 -14.49 4.31
N VAL A 61 -0.96 -13.62 3.85
CA VAL A 61 0.36 -13.40 4.48
C VAL A 61 0.19 -12.91 5.92
N ARG A 62 -0.70 -11.94 6.17
CA ARG A 62 -1.00 -11.44 7.52
C ARG A 62 -1.55 -12.54 8.43
N ASN A 63 -2.44 -13.38 7.93
CA ASN A 63 -3.01 -14.49 8.69
C ASN A 63 -1.95 -15.53 9.07
N LEU A 64 -1.11 -15.93 8.11
CA LEU A 64 -0.02 -16.89 8.38
C LEU A 64 0.97 -16.35 9.42
N LYS A 65 1.36 -15.07 9.32
CA LYS A 65 2.22 -14.43 10.33
C LYS A 65 1.59 -14.46 11.71
N LYS A 66 0.29 -14.16 11.81
CA LYS A 66 -0.42 -14.26 13.10
C LYS A 66 -0.37 -15.67 13.67
N ILE A 67 -0.54 -16.72 12.87
CA ILE A 67 -0.46 -18.10 13.36
C ILE A 67 0.93 -18.44 13.89
N LEU A 68 2.00 -17.94 13.26
CA LEU A 68 3.38 -18.25 13.64
C LEU A 68 3.89 -17.44 14.84
N PHE A 69 3.38 -16.22 15.05
CA PHE A 69 3.89 -15.27 16.03
C PHE A 69 2.84 -14.87 17.09
N SER A 70 1.72 -15.59 17.15
CA SER A 70 0.72 -15.48 18.22
C SER A 70 1.00 -16.43 19.37
#